data_AF-A0A9E1VB83-F1
#
_entry.id   AF-A0A9E1VB83-F1
#
_cell.length_a   1.000
_cell.length_b   1.000
_cell.length_c   1.000
_cell.angle_alpha   90.00
_cell.angle_beta   90.00
_cell.angle_gamma   90.00
#
_symmetry.space_group_name_H-M   'P 1'
#
loop_
_entity.id
_entity.type
_entity.pdbx_description
1 polymer ?
#
loop_
_entity_poly.entity_id
_entity_poly.type
_entity_poly.pdbx_seq_one_letter_code
_entity_poly.pdbx_strand_id
1 'polypeptide(L)' 'MLQTDGLADQTLLIVDDDAPLRNRLARAMESRGFIVTTAASVAEGLEAA' A
#
# COMPACT_ATOMS: atom_id res chain seq x y z
N MET A 1 -0.15 2.89 19.75
CA MET A 1 0.30 2.15 18.55
C MET A 1 -0.95 1.67 17.85
N LEU A 2 -1.07 1.85 16.53
CA LEU A 2 -2.16 1.23 15.77
C LEU A 2 -1.96 -0.28 15.85
N GLN A 3 -2.94 -1.00 16.40
CA GLN A 3 -2.88 -2.43 16.67
C GLN A 3 -3.65 -3.14 15.55
N THR A 4 -2.93 -3.88 14.70
CA THR A 4 -3.41 -4.46 13.44
C THR A 4 -3.77 -5.95 13.56
N ASP A 5 -4.06 -6.42 14.78
CA ASP A 5 -4.22 -7.84 15.16
C ASP A 5 -5.42 -8.58 14.50
N GLY A 6 -6.00 -8.04 13.41
CA GLY A 6 -7.15 -8.63 12.71
C GLY A 6 -7.03 -8.69 11.17
N LEU A 7 -5.95 -8.18 10.57
CA LEU A 7 -5.70 -8.36 9.14
C LEU A 7 -4.98 -9.69 8.95
N ALA A 8 -5.75 -10.76 8.74
CA ALA A 8 -5.23 -12.11 8.50
C ALA A 8 -4.21 -12.15 7.34
N ASP A 9 -4.29 -11.16 6.44
CA ASP A 9 -3.27 -10.83 5.45
C ASP A 9 -3.00 -9.32 5.56
N GLN A 10 -1.78 -8.91 5.94
CA GLN A 10 -1.40 -7.49 6.07
C GLN A 10 -1.23 -6.83 4.68
N THR A 11 -2.23 -6.93 3.80
CA THR A 11 -2.18 -6.34 2.47
C THR A 11 -2.54 -4.85 2.50
N LEU A 12 -1.93 -4.06 1.62
CA LEU A 12 -2.16 -2.62 1.51
C LEU A 12 -2.10 -2.16 0.06
N LEU A 13 -3.16 -1.51 -0.43
CA LEU A 13 -3.15 -0.80 -1.72
C LEU A 13 -2.87 0.69 -1.49
N ILE A 14 -1.83 1.21 -2.16
CA ILE A 14 -1.49 2.64 -2.15
C ILE A 14 -1.79 3.22 -3.54
N VAL A 15 -2.65 4.23 -3.60
CA VAL A 15 -2.99 4.94 -4.84
C VAL A 15 -2.53 6.39 -4.73
N ASP A 16 -1.58 6.78 -5.58
CA ASP A 16 -0.99 8.13 -5.58
C ASP A 16 -0.35 8.41 -6.95
N ASP A 17 -0.59 9.59 -7.53
CA ASP A 17 -0.07 9.97 -8.86
C ASP A 17 1.41 10.38 -8.85
N ASP A 18 1.97 10.70 -7.67
CA ASP A 18 3.39 11.02 -7.48
C ASP A 18 4.21 9.74 -7.22
N ALA A 19 5.01 9.34 -8.21
CA ALA A 19 5.84 8.14 -8.10
C ALA A 19 6.91 8.19 -6.99
N PRO A 20 7.69 9.29 -6.82
CA PRO A 20 8.59 9.44 -5.68
C PRO A 20 7.92 9.24 -4.31
N LEU A 21 6.76 9.85 -4.07
CA LEU A 21 6.04 9.74 -2.80
C LEU A 21 5.50 8.32 -2.59
N ARG A 22 4.79 7.79 -3.59
CA ARG A 22 4.22 6.44 -3.59
C ARG A 22 5.25 5.38 -3.25
N ASN A 23 6.43 5.45 -3.90
CA ASN A 23 7.51 4.49 -3.69
C ASN A 23 8.13 4.60 -2.29
N ARG A 24 8.25 5.81 -1.73
CA ARG A 24 8.73 6.01 -0.35
C ARG A 24 7.75 5.42 0.65
N LEU A 25 6.45 5.63 0.43
CA LEU A 25 5.41 5.12 1.31
C LEU A 25 5.35 3.58 1.24
N ALA A 26 5.41 3.00 0.04
CA ALA A 26 5.41 1.55 -0.15
C ALA A 26 6.54 0.88 0.64
N ARG A 27 7.77 1.37 0.49
CA ARG A 27 8.93 0.85 1.25
C ARG A 27 8.75 0.96 2.76
N ALA A 28 8.19 2.07 3.24
CA ALA A 28 7.92 2.24 4.67
C ALA A 28 6.89 1.24 5.19
N MET A 29 5.87 0.91 4.39
CA MET A 29 4.83 -0.05 4.77
C MET A 29 5.33 -1.50 4.67
N GLU A 30 6.08 -1.85 3.63
CA GLU A 30 6.77 -3.14 3.53
C GLU A 30 7.67 -3.38 4.75
N SER A 31 8.43 -2.36 5.19
CA SER A 31 9.29 -2.47 6.39
C SER A 31 8.52 -2.72 7.69
N ARG A 32 7.22 -2.43 7.70
CA ARG A 32 6.31 -2.65 8.83
C ARG A 32 5.57 -4.00 8.76
N GLY A 33 5.82 -4.80 7.71
CA GLY A 33 5.24 -6.13 7.53
C GLY A 33 4.07 -6.19 6.55
N PHE A 34 3.73 -5.08 5.89
CA PHE A 34 2.64 -5.07 4.92
C PHE A 34 3.06 -5.64 3.56
N ILE A 35 2.15 -6.37 2.91
CA ILE A 35 2.21 -6.75 1.50
C ILE A 35 1.61 -5.62 0.70
N VAL A 36 2.45 -4.82 0.03
CA VAL A 36 2.01 -3.57 -0.60
C VAL A 36 1.81 -3.76 -2.10
N THR A 37 0.68 -3.28 -2.59
CA THR A 37 0.39 -3.05 -4.00
C THR A 37 0.29 -1.55 -4.25
N THR A 38 0.81 -1.06 -5.37
CA THR A 38 0.79 0.38 -5.69
C THR A 38 0.09 0.63 -7.03
N ALA A 39 -0.63 1.74 -7.12
CA ALA A 39 -1.27 2.21 -8.35
C ALA A 39 -1.03 3.72 -8.53
N ALA A 40 -0.88 4.17 -9.78
CA ALA A 40 -0.72 5.59 -10.11
C ALA A 40 -2.06 6.31 -10.30
N SER A 41 -3.17 5.57 -10.39
CA SER A 41 -4.51 6.12 -10.56
C SER A 41 -5.56 5.25 -9.89
N VAL A 42 -6.77 5.80 -9.70
CA VAL A 42 -7.91 5.06 -9.17
C VAL A 42 -8.28 3.88 -10.09
N ALA A 43 -8.19 4.07 -11.41
CA ALA A 43 -8.48 3.00 -12.37
C ALA A 43 -7.52 1.81 -12.18
N GLU A 44 -6.22 2.08 -12.10
CA GLU A 44 -5.21 1.04 -11.80
C GLU A 44 -5.43 0.42 -10.41
N GLY A 45 -5.83 1.21 -9.41
CA GLY A 45 -6.10 0.72 -8.06
C GLY A 45 -7.29 -0.24 -8.02
N LEU A 46 -8.33 0.00 -8.82
CA LEU A 46 -9.49 -0.88 -8.93
C LEU A 46 -9.17 -2.19 -9.65
N GLU A 47 -8.22 -2.20 -10.59
CA GLU A 47 -7.76 -3.43 -11.26
C GLU A 47 -6.82 -4.26 -10.37
N ALA A 48 -6.15 -3.61 -9.41
CA ALA A 48 -5.17 -4.22 -8.54
C ALA A 48 -5.73 -4.75 -7.20
N ALA A 49 -6.99 -4.45 -6.88
CA ALA A 49 -7.73 -4.87 -5.68
C ALA A 49 -8.51 -6.17 -5.92
#